data_AF-A0A2S8FMX0-F1
#
_entry.id   AF-A0A2S8FMX0-F1
#
_cell.length_a   1.000
_cell.length_b   1.000
_cell.length_c   1.000
_cell.angle_alpha   90.00
_cell.angle_beta   90.00
_cell.angle_gamma   90.00
#
_symmetry.space_group_name_H-M   'P 1'
#
loop_
_entity.id
_entity.type
_entity.pdbx_description
1 polymer ?
#
loop_
_entity_poly.entity_id
_entity_poly.type
_entity_poly.pdbx_seq_one_letter_code
_entity_poly.pdbx_strand_id
1 'polypeptide(L)'
;MDYASILARYIGREVYVSTFGHVRLRGELAAIYEDCVRLVNASTSQETEDTPWSNSWRDDADGVNYADGSEALVHFHHIVAIRCADDELLDIPILPQTAEPSVIETVASPPSAEQSIEAEPWEPFLEIDRLTLEMGSGLIRLVHPDSNELMQRVSAVRCHLADTLGLVVPRMRLRDALDLEDQEYRILIDQCEVARGRLGPGQYIALDMGTSSGTLQGVRGVDPTFGGPGIWITADRQQEAEQLGYLVIDPSMLVVTHMQETLRRHAHEILTLSDVRDLLERLRETSPCDFEEIRSSPMTASLLHAVLRRLLEEGVSIKNFSRIVEILALHGHRNQEIETLVALVRVRLGRQLVQRYLAADGKVHAIGLDRELESLLQQLTEEEATRQTRNWIERMVDVLRESFQRLENQQRPVALVVSSPLRNRLWQILSPHFPQVSVLSLAEVPRNTEIYWQAILSAEEVGALEPAIKRGQHPAVAKDGAYRAKGKVSEHLADELPPRRPR
;
A
#
# COMPACT_ATOMS: atom_id res chain seq x y z
N MET A 1 14.15 -2.77 29.10
CA MET A 1 14.90 -2.39 30.32
C MET A 1 15.23 -0.92 30.20
N ASP A 2 14.90 -0.13 31.22
CA ASP A 2 15.28 1.29 31.26
C ASP A 2 16.76 1.41 31.66
N TYR A 3 17.63 1.28 30.65
CA TYR A 3 19.07 1.39 30.83
C TYR A 3 19.47 2.79 31.33
N ALA A 4 18.70 3.83 31.00
CA ALA A 4 19.01 5.19 31.40
C ALA A 4 18.90 5.37 32.92
N SER A 5 17.82 4.86 33.53
CA SER A 5 17.62 4.90 34.98
C SER A 5 18.65 4.06 35.76
N ILE A 6 19.06 2.92 35.23
CA ILE A 6 20.05 2.04 35.87
C ILE A 6 21.44 2.67 35.80
N LEU A 7 21.84 3.18 34.63
CA LEU A 7 23.17 3.72 34.39
C LEU A 7 23.38 5.09 35.03
N ALA A 8 22.32 5.86 35.30
CA ALA A 8 22.42 7.16 35.96
C ALA A 8 23.14 7.10 37.31
N ARG A 9 23.11 5.94 37.98
CA ARG A 9 23.81 5.69 39.25
C ARG A 9 25.32 5.46 39.12
N TYR A 10 25.80 5.28 37.89
CA TYR A 10 27.19 4.92 37.59
C TYR A 10 27.92 6.02 36.80
N ILE A 11 27.34 7.23 36.68
CA ILE A 11 28.00 8.39 36.07
C ILE A 11 29.30 8.69 36.84
N GLY A 12 30.41 8.82 36.12
CA GLY A 12 31.76 9.00 36.66
C GLY A 12 32.47 7.70 37.07
N ARG A 13 31.92 6.53 36.71
CA ARG A 13 32.54 5.21 36.98
C ARG A 13 32.97 4.52 35.69
N GLU A 14 33.97 3.65 35.82
CA GLU A 14 34.38 2.77 34.71
C GLU A 14 33.33 1.69 34.44
N VAL A 15 32.96 1.57 33.17
CA VAL A 15 32.01 0.57 32.67
C VAL A 15 32.57 -0.16 31.45
N TYR A 16 32.22 -1.43 31.36
CA TYR A 16 32.49 -2.30 30.21
C TYR A 16 31.20 -2.51 29.45
N VAL A 17 31.16 -2.08 28.19
CA VAL A 17 30.00 -2.20 27.31
C VAL A 17 30.30 -3.23 26.22
N SER A 18 29.49 -4.28 26.13
CA SER A 18 29.56 -5.27 25.05
C SER A 18 28.51 -4.95 24.01
N THR A 19 28.91 -4.80 22.74
CA THR A 19 27.98 -4.54 21.63
C THR A 19 27.80 -5.75 20.72
N PHE A 20 26.77 -5.71 19.86
CA PHE A 20 26.62 -6.68 18.79
C PHE A 20 27.89 -6.71 17.92
N GLY A 21 28.49 -7.90 17.76
CA GLY A 21 29.77 -8.10 17.05
C GLY A 21 31.00 -8.38 17.93
N HIS A 22 30.82 -8.72 19.22
CA HIS A 22 31.89 -9.07 20.18
C HIS A 22 32.89 -7.95 20.49
N VAL A 23 32.56 -6.70 20.15
CA VAL A 23 33.36 -5.53 20.50
C VAL A 23 33.10 -5.19 21.96
N ARG A 24 34.15 -5.23 22.80
CA ARG A 24 34.10 -4.77 24.19
C ARG A 24 34.76 -3.40 24.28
N LEU A 25 33.98 -2.43 24.76
CA LEU A 25 34.40 -1.07 25.03
C LEU A 25 34.58 -0.90 26.54
N ARG A 26 35.73 -0.36 26.97
CA ARG A 26 35.98 0.07 28.35
C ARG A 26 36.11 1.58 28.37
N GLY A 27 35.37 2.28 29.22
CA GLY A 27 35.51 3.72 29.42
C GLY A 27 34.74 4.22 30.64
N GLU A 28 34.93 5.49 30.98
CA GLU A 28 34.22 6.12 32.09
C GLU A 28 32.89 6.71 31.61
N LEU A 29 31.81 6.46 32.35
CA LEU A 29 30.47 6.91 32.00
C LEU A 29 30.30 8.42 32.25
N ALA A 30 30.38 9.24 31.21
CA ALA A 30 30.34 10.70 31.34
C ALA A 30 28.94 11.30 31.31
N ALA A 31 28.05 10.77 30.47
CA ALA A 31 26.68 11.27 30.33
C ALA A 31 25.76 10.19 29.74
N ILE A 32 24.47 10.32 30.02
CA ILE A 32 23.42 9.46 29.49
C ILE A 32 22.39 10.36 28.83
N TYR A 33 22.10 10.07 27.57
CA TYR A 33 21.08 10.73 26.77
C TYR A 33 19.88 9.80 26.59
N GLU A 34 18.83 10.29 25.95
CA GLU A 34 17.57 9.56 25.78
C GLU A 34 17.74 8.23 25.05
N ASP A 35 18.71 8.13 24.13
CA ASP A 35 18.91 6.96 23.26
C ASP A 35 20.35 6.39 23.28
N CYS A 36 21.29 7.05 23.94
CA CYS A 36 22.71 6.68 23.94
C CYS A 36 23.45 7.06 25.21
N VAL A 37 24.62 6.44 25.37
CA VAL A 37 25.53 6.63 26.48
C VAL A 37 26.85 7.19 25.97
N ARG A 38 27.38 8.21 26.65
CA ARG A 38 28.70 8.79 26.35
C ARG A 38 29.75 8.25 27.31
N LEU A 39 30.75 7.60 26.75
CA LEU A 39 31.95 7.15 27.44
C LEU A 39 33.12 8.08 27.10
N VAL A 40 33.89 8.45 28.11
CA VAL A 40 35.17 9.16 27.95
C VAL A 40 36.32 8.21 28.26
N ASN A 41 37.48 8.47 27.64
CA ASN A 41 38.67 7.59 27.71
C ASN A 41 38.36 6.16 27.25
N ALA A 42 37.54 6.04 26.20
CA ALA A 42 37.06 4.76 25.71
C ALA A 42 38.16 4.00 24.95
N SER A 43 38.41 2.75 25.33
CA SER A 43 39.33 1.83 24.67
C SER A 43 38.59 0.56 24.21
N THR A 44 39.00 0.01 23.08
CA THR A 44 38.40 -1.19 22.48
C THR A 44 39.38 -2.35 22.58
N SER A 45 38.95 -3.48 23.14
CA SER A 45 39.71 -4.73 23.11
C SER A 45 39.03 -5.72 22.16
N GLN A 46 39.70 -6.11 21.08
CA GLN A 46 39.34 -7.29 20.28
C GLN A 46 40.15 -8.49 20.81
N GLU A 47 39.49 -9.48 21.41
CA GLU A 47 40.12 -10.77 21.72
C GLU A 47 40.09 -11.65 20.47
N THR A 48 41.26 -12.09 20.01
CA THR A 48 41.42 -13.22 19.09
C THR A 48 41.09 -14.50 19.86
N GLU A 49 40.16 -15.31 19.34
CA GLU A 49 39.82 -16.63 19.89
C GLU A 49 41.05 -17.55 19.86
N ASP A 50 41.67 -17.80 21.02
CA ASP A 50 42.31 -19.09 21.38
C ASP A 50 43.06 -19.00 22.73
N THR A 51 42.38 -19.20 23.88
CA THR A 51 42.90 -20.03 25.00
C THR A 51 41.83 -20.29 26.09
N PRO A 52 41.71 -21.51 26.64
CA PRO A 52 40.76 -21.83 27.72
C PRO A 52 41.32 -21.58 29.12
N TRP A 53 40.40 -21.39 30.07
CA TRP A 53 40.56 -21.02 31.49
C TRP A 53 41.81 -21.50 32.24
N SER A 54 42.56 -20.54 32.82
CA SER A 54 43.06 -20.64 34.20
C SER A 54 43.44 -19.27 34.78
N ASN A 55 43.17 -19.10 36.07
CA ASN A 55 43.52 -17.97 36.92
C ASN A 55 44.96 -17.47 36.73
N SER A 56 45.12 -16.15 36.54
CA SER A 56 46.31 -15.41 37.00
C SER A 56 46.05 -13.91 36.91
N TRP A 57 45.58 -13.32 38.01
CA TRP A 57 45.82 -11.92 38.31
C TRP A 57 47.31 -11.72 38.53
N ARG A 58 48.02 -11.12 37.57
CA ARG A 58 49.29 -10.45 37.84
C ARG A 58 49.71 -9.54 36.68
N ASP A 59 50.12 -8.34 37.08
CA ASP A 59 50.88 -7.33 36.37
C ASP A 59 51.56 -7.83 35.09
N ASP A 60 51.20 -7.22 33.97
CA ASP A 60 52.18 -6.83 32.97
C ASP A 60 51.87 -5.42 32.49
N ALA A 61 52.61 -4.50 33.10
CA ALA A 61 52.80 -3.15 32.65
C ALA A 61 53.68 -3.20 31.38
N ASP A 62 53.06 -3.13 30.20
CA ASP A 62 53.75 -2.68 29.01
C ASP A 62 52.80 -1.85 28.14
N GLY A 63 53.07 -0.55 28.15
CA GLY A 63 52.22 0.47 27.61
C GLY A 63 52.18 0.47 26.09
N VAL A 64 50.96 0.49 25.56
CA VAL A 64 50.66 1.17 24.30
C VAL A 64 49.71 2.31 24.64
N ASN A 65 50.28 3.50 24.75
CA ASN A 65 49.62 4.74 25.08
C ASN A 65 48.83 5.21 23.84
N TYR A 66 47.52 4.98 23.81
CA TYR A 66 46.60 5.52 22.80
C TYR A 66 45.82 6.68 23.39
N ALA A 67 46.03 7.86 22.79
CA ALA A 67 45.30 9.13 22.89
C ALA A 67 44.35 9.30 24.10
N ASP A 68 44.83 10.06 25.08
CA ASP A 68 44.01 10.79 26.06
C ASP A 68 42.89 11.56 25.32
N GLY A 69 41.62 11.25 25.60
CA GLY A 69 40.46 11.96 25.03
C GLY A 69 39.59 11.24 23.98
N SER A 70 39.66 9.91 23.81
CA SER A 70 38.68 9.19 22.97
C SER A 70 37.28 9.19 23.62
N GLU A 71 36.36 9.97 23.07
CA GLU A 71 34.93 9.88 23.40
C GLU A 71 34.24 8.83 22.52
N ALA A 72 33.40 7.98 23.12
CA ALA A 72 32.58 7.02 22.40
C ALA A 72 31.10 7.18 22.79
N LEU A 73 30.24 7.28 21.77
CA LEU A 73 28.79 7.26 21.95
C LEU A 73 28.27 5.87 21.59
N VAL A 74 27.57 5.22 22.53
CA VAL A 74 27.00 3.89 22.34
C VAL A 74 25.49 3.97 22.52
N HIS A 75 24.75 3.74 21.43
CA HIS A 75 23.29 3.71 21.49
C HIS A 75 22.77 2.47 22.21
N PHE A 76 21.69 2.60 22.98
CA PHE A 76 21.15 1.51 23.80
C PHE A 76 20.79 0.25 23.01
N HIS A 77 20.33 0.40 21.76
CA HIS A 77 19.97 -0.73 20.91
C HIS A 77 21.18 -1.56 20.43
N HIS A 78 22.40 -1.03 20.57
CA HIS A 78 23.63 -1.77 20.28
C HIS A 78 24.22 -2.47 21.50
N ILE A 79 23.72 -2.20 22.71
CA ILE A 79 24.26 -2.72 23.96
C ILE A 79 23.66 -4.09 24.24
N VAL A 80 24.53 -5.08 24.39
CA VAL A 80 24.18 -6.46 24.75
C VAL A 80 24.35 -6.68 26.25
N ALA A 81 25.39 -6.10 26.85
CA ALA A 81 25.63 -6.16 28.29
C ALA A 81 26.49 -4.98 28.77
N ILE A 82 26.28 -4.55 30.01
CA ILE A 82 27.13 -3.56 30.70
C ILE A 82 27.59 -4.14 32.03
N ARG A 83 28.88 -4.01 32.35
CA ARG A 83 29.44 -4.36 33.66
C ARG A 83 30.16 -3.16 34.26
N CYS A 84 29.98 -2.88 35.53
CA CYS A 84 30.81 -1.90 36.25
C CYS A 84 32.02 -2.62 36.86
N ALA A 85 33.15 -1.90 36.99
CA ALA A 85 34.39 -2.49 37.51
C ALA A 85 34.32 -2.87 39.00
N ASP A 86 33.43 -2.25 39.77
CA ASP A 86 33.23 -2.53 41.20
C ASP A 86 32.05 -3.50 41.43
N ASP A 87 32.40 -4.78 41.49
CA ASP A 87 31.79 -5.96 42.13
C ASP A 87 30.32 -6.44 41.92
N GLU A 88 30.28 -7.75 41.64
CA GLU A 88 29.40 -8.84 42.13
C GLU A 88 27.86 -8.66 42.27
N LEU A 89 27.16 -9.37 41.36
CA LEU A 89 25.98 -10.24 41.55
C LEU A 89 24.60 -9.68 41.98
N LEU A 90 23.57 -10.38 41.47
CA LEU A 90 22.13 -10.51 41.84
C LEU A 90 21.27 -10.28 40.58
N ASP A 91 20.60 -11.25 39.96
CA ASP A 91 19.88 -12.46 40.40
C ASP A 91 18.82 -12.24 41.51
N ILE A 92 17.58 -12.01 41.02
CA ILE A 92 16.26 -12.46 41.55
C ILE A 92 15.77 -11.78 42.88
N PRO A 93 14.50 -11.87 43.36
CA PRO A 93 13.14 -11.66 42.87
C PRO A 93 12.37 -10.50 43.59
N ILE A 94 11.07 -10.48 43.28
CA ILE A 94 9.90 -9.66 43.67
C ILE A 94 9.47 -9.70 45.18
N LEU A 95 8.84 -8.58 45.59
CA LEU A 95 7.88 -8.27 46.69
C LEU A 95 8.37 -7.72 48.06
N PRO A 96 7.55 -6.84 48.70
CA PRO A 96 7.95 -5.75 49.59
C PRO A 96 7.67 -6.04 51.06
N GLN A 97 8.46 -5.48 51.98
CA GLN A 97 8.00 -5.22 53.36
C GLN A 97 8.62 -3.95 53.95
N THR A 98 7.68 -3.17 54.49
CA THR A 98 7.68 -2.06 55.43
C THR A 98 8.68 -2.17 56.59
N ALA A 99 9.26 -1.03 57.01
CA ALA A 99 9.12 -0.44 58.35
C ALA A 99 10.19 0.63 58.63
N GLU A 100 9.72 1.82 59.01
CA GLU A 100 10.49 2.97 59.53
C GLU A 100 11.11 2.70 60.92
N PRO A 101 11.78 3.70 61.54
CA PRO A 101 11.04 4.42 62.58
C PRO A 101 11.31 5.94 62.74
N SER A 102 10.20 6.68 62.93
CA SER A 102 9.92 7.62 64.04
C SER A 102 10.50 9.05 63.96
N VAL A 103 9.86 10.16 64.37
CA VAL A 103 8.73 10.47 65.27
C VAL A 103 8.12 11.83 64.82
N ILE A 104 6.79 12.00 64.86
CA ILE A 104 6.02 13.03 65.61
C ILE A 104 4.51 12.77 65.42
N GLU A 105 3.83 12.92 66.54
CA GLU A 105 2.51 12.46 66.99
C GLU A 105 1.24 13.05 66.32
N THR A 106 0.23 12.16 66.24
CA THR A 106 -1.25 12.27 66.38
C THR A 106 -2.08 13.37 65.69
N VAL A 107 -3.15 12.98 64.97
CA VAL A 107 -4.56 12.85 65.47
C VAL A 107 -5.36 11.88 64.57
N ALA A 108 -6.24 11.07 65.19
CA ALA A 108 -6.99 9.95 64.62
C ALA A 108 -8.24 10.29 63.77
N SER A 109 -8.56 9.42 62.80
CA SER A 109 -9.88 9.20 62.18
C SER A 109 -9.94 7.79 61.51
N PRO A 110 -11.12 7.18 61.30
CA PRO A 110 -11.36 5.72 61.39
C PRO A 110 -10.88 4.90 60.17
N PRO A 111 -10.82 3.55 60.25
CA PRO A 111 -10.22 2.73 59.19
C PRO A 111 -11.19 2.61 58.02
N SER A 112 -10.87 3.29 56.92
CA SER A 112 -11.39 2.92 55.61
C SER A 112 -10.38 1.97 54.97
N ALA A 113 -10.80 0.75 54.68
CA ALA A 113 -10.02 -0.21 53.94
C ALA A 113 -9.89 0.28 52.49
N GLU A 114 -8.87 1.09 52.22
CA GLU A 114 -8.43 1.39 50.86
C GLU A 114 -7.47 0.27 50.45
N GLN A 115 -8.05 -0.77 49.85
CA GLN A 115 -7.33 -1.59 48.88
C GLN A 115 -6.85 -0.62 47.80
N SER A 116 -5.56 -0.32 47.79
CA SER A 116 -4.90 0.36 46.69
C SER A 116 -5.04 -0.53 45.45
N ILE A 117 -6.07 -0.25 44.65
CA ILE A 117 -6.17 -0.73 43.27
C ILE A 117 -4.93 -0.15 42.58
N GLU A 118 -3.94 -1.01 42.29
CA GLU A 118 -2.88 -0.66 41.35
C GLU A 118 -3.57 -0.19 40.08
N ALA A 119 -3.36 1.07 39.72
CA ALA A 119 -3.92 1.63 38.49
C ALA A 119 -3.40 0.77 37.33
N GLU A 120 -4.30 0.01 36.70
CA GLU A 120 -3.96 -0.68 35.46
C GLU A 120 -3.44 0.37 34.47
N PRO A 121 -2.24 0.18 33.90
CA PRO A 121 -1.73 1.09 32.90
C PRO A 121 -2.68 1.00 31.70
N TRP A 122 -3.45 2.06 31.47
CA TRP A 122 -4.41 2.16 30.37
C TRP A 122 -3.70 2.52 29.06
N GLU A 123 -2.44 2.96 29.13
CA GLU A 123 -1.63 3.41 28.00
C GLU A 123 -1.45 2.34 26.90
N PRO A 124 -1.17 1.05 27.20
CA PRO A 124 -1.10 0.00 26.18
C PRO A 124 -2.43 -0.25 25.46
N PHE A 125 -3.56 0.03 26.10
CA PHE A 125 -4.88 -0.11 25.47
C PHE A 125 -5.19 1.01 24.46
N LEU A 126 -4.38 2.09 24.46
CA LEU A 126 -4.48 3.16 23.47
C LEU A 126 -3.56 2.95 22.26
N GLU A 127 -2.66 1.97 22.30
CA GLU A 127 -1.83 1.64 21.14
C GLU A 127 -2.70 0.98 20.05
N ILE A 128 -2.86 1.69 18.94
CA ILE A 128 -3.59 1.17 17.77
C ILE A 128 -2.59 0.51 16.84
N ASP A 129 -2.82 -0.78 16.57
CA ASP A 129 -2.06 -1.50 15.57
C ASP A 129 -2.51 -1.10 14.17
N ARG A 130 -1.61 -0.40 13.47
CA ARG A 130 -1.85 0.19 12.16
C ARG A 130 -2.13 -0.83 11.07
N LEU A 131 -1.43 -1.97 11.09
CA LEU A 131 -1.64 -3.06 10.14
C LEU A 131 -1.66 -4.38 10.89
N THR A 132 -2.75 -5.13 10.73
CA THR A 132 -2.93 -6.43 11.39
C THR A 132 -3.43 -7.45 10.37
N LEU A 133 -2.88 -8.66 10.39
CA LEU A 133 -3.43 -9.83 9.71
C LEU A 133 -3.88 -10.83 10.78
N GLU A 134 -5.18 -11.08 10.79
CA GLU A 134 -5.84 -12.00 11.70
C GLU A 134 -6.21 -13.29 10.99
N MET A 135 -6.01 -14.42 11.65
CA MET A 135 -6.13 -15.75 11.05
C MET A 135 -6.88 -16.71 11.97
N GLY A 136 -7.72 -17.55 11.37
CA GLY A 136 -8.34 -18.68 12.06
C GLY A 136 -7.34 -19.79 12.40
N SER A 137 -7.75 -20.69 13.29
CA SER A 137 -6.93 -21.77 13.86
C SER A 137 -6.22 -22.65 12.83
N GLY A 138 -6.86 -22.93 11.70
CA GLY A 138 -6.31 -23.77 10.64
C GLY A 138 -5.20 -23.11 9.82
N LEU A 139 -5.07 -21.78 9.88
CA LEU A 139 -4.06 -21.01 9.15
C LEU A 139 -2.84 -20.63 10.00
N ILE A 140 -2.91 -20.79 11.33
CA ILE A 140 -1.79 -20.49 12.25
C ILE A 140 -0.50 -21.21 11.83
N ARG A 141 -0.62 -22.39 11.20
CA ARG A 141 0.54 -23.16 10.71
C ARG A 141 1.37 -22.42 9.66
N LEU A 142 0.77 -21.49 8.91
CA LEU A 142 1.47 -20.66 7.92
C LEU A 142 2.40 -19.63 8.58
N VAL A 143 2.24 -19.40 9.89
CA VAL A 143 2.88 -18.33 10.65
C VAL A 143 3.83 -18.89 11.72
N HIS A 144 4.00 -20.22 11.77
CA HIS A 144 4.82 -20.84 12.81
C HIS A 144 6.23 -20.22 12.85
N PRO A 145 6.77 -19.89 14.03
CA PRO A 145 8.05 -19.20 14.18
C PRO A 145 9.25 -19.95 13.56
N ASP A 146 9.15 -21.27 13.40
CA ASP A 146 10.17 -22.09 12.74
C ASP A 146 10.17 -21.92 11.21
N SER A 147 9.04 -21.53 10.61
CA SER A 147 8.91 -21.19 9.20
C SER A 147 8.84 -19.66 9.03
N ASN A 148 9.99 -19.01 8.92
CA ASN A 148 10.09 -17.56 8.70
C ASN A 148 9.62 -17.12 7.28
N GLU A 149 8.98 -18.01 6.52
CA GLU A 149 8.64 -17.79 5.11
C GLU A 149 7.57 -16.71 4.92
N LEU A 150 6.46 -16.78 5.67
CA LEU A 150 5.40 -15.76 5.55
C LEU A 150 5.91 -14.38 5.98
N MET A 151 6.68 -14.31 7.08
CA MET A 151 7.25 -13.06 7.58
C MET A 151 8.25 -12.43 6.59
N GLN A 152 9.06 -13.25 5.92
CA GLN A 152 9.94 -12.81 4.84
C GLN A 152 9.14 -12.29 3.64
N ARG A 153 8.08 -13.00 3.23
CA ARG A 153 7.20 -12.58 2.14
C ARG A 153 6.45 -11.28 2.48
N VAL A 154 5.94 -11.12 3.69
CA VAL A 154 5.32 -9.86 4.19
C VAL A 154 6.33 -8.71 4.15
N SER A 155 7.57 -8.96 4.58
CA SER A 155 8.64 -7.96 4.48
C SER A 155 8.96 -7.59 3.03
N ALA A 156 8.96 -8.56 2.13
CA ALA A 156 9.14 -8.33 0.69
C ALA A 156 8.00 -7.49 0.10
N VAL A 157 6.75 -7.71 0.51
CA VAL A 157 5.61 -6.87 0.11
C VAL A 157 5.81 -5.42 0.54
N ARG A 158 6.29 -5.17 1.76
CA ARG A 158 6.59 -3.80 2.24
C ARG A 158 7.65 -3.13 1.37
N CYS A 159 8.74 -3.84 1.04
CA CYS A 159 9.76 -3.34 0.13
C CYS A 159 9.22 -3.09 -1.28
N HIS A 160 8.36 -3.97 -1.78
CA HIS A 160 7.74 -3.83 -3.10
C HIS A 160 6.81 -2.61 -3.16
N LEU A 161 5.99 -2.37 -2.15
CA LEU A 161 5.11 -1.20 -2.09
C LEU A 161 5.92 0.10 -1.93
N ALA A 162 7.02 0.09 -1.18
CA ALA A 162 7.95 1.21 -1.13
C ALA A 162 8.59 1.47 -2.51
N ASP A 163 9.00 0.44 -3.23
CA ASP A 163 9.63 0.57 -4.54
C ASP A 163 8.66 0.98 -5.66
N THR A 164 7.41 0.52 -5.60
CA THR A 164 6.41 0.79 -6.64
C THR A 164 5.63 2.07 -6.38
N LEU A 165 5.17 2.30 -5.15
CA LEU A 165 4.33 3.44 -4.77
C LEU A 165 5.10 4.54 -4.04
N GLY A 166 6.29 4.28 -3.50
CA GLY A 166 6.97 5.23 -2.61
C GLY A 166 6.33 5.32 -1.22
N LEU A 167 5.50 4.34 -0.85
CA LEU A 167 4.80 4.29 0.42
C LEU A 167 5.64 3.54 1.46
N VAL A 168 5.89 4.16 2.61
CA VAL A 168 6.50 3.49 3.76
C VAL A 168 5.41 2.70 4.49
N VAL A 169 5.39 1.39 4.29
CA VAL A 169 4.40 0.51 4.94
C VAL A 169 4.89 0.13 6.33
N PRO A 170 4.09 0.34 7.40
CA PRO A 170 4.46 -0.04 8.76
C PRO A 170 4.60 -1.56 8.90
N ARG A 171 5.16 -2.03 10.02
CA ARG A 171 5.25 -3.47 10.29
C ARG A 171 3.84 -4.02 10.50
N MET A 172 3.55 -5.17 9.90
CA MET A 172 2.28 -5.86 10.08
C MET A 172 2.36 -6.77 11.31
N ARG A 173 1.35 -6.71 12.17
CA ARG A 173 1.17 -7.65 13.28
C ARG A 173 0.37 -8.86 12.82
N LEU A 174 0.74 -10.03 13.32
CA LEU A 174 0.01 -11.27 13.10
C LEU A 174 -0.71 -11.64 14.38
N ARG A 175 -2.00 -11.91 14.29
CA ARG A 175 -2.84 -12.27 15.42
C ARG A 175 -3.68 -13.50 15.07
N ASP A 176 -3.90 -14.35 16.05
CA ASP A 176 -4.93 -15.37 15.99
C ASP A 176 -6.29 -14.76 16.33
N ALA A 177 -7.33 -15.16 15.61
CA ALA A 177 -8.68 -14.68 15.79
C ALA A 177 -9.61 -15.88 15.96
N LEU A 178 -10.10 -16.07 17.20
CA LEU A 178 -10.96 -17.19 17.57
C LEU A 178 -12.39 -17.04 17.00
N ASP A 179 -12.77 -15.84 16.55
CA ASP A 179 -14.05 -15.55 15.92
C ASP A 179 -14.08 -15.89 14.41
N LEU A 180 -12.93 -16.16 13.78
CA LEU A 180 -12.84 -16.55 12.37
C LEU A 180 -13.01 -18.05 12.17
N GLU A 181 -13.49 -18.44 10.99
CA GLU A 181 -13.48 -19.85 10.59
C GLU A 181 -12.03 -20.36 10.43
N ASP A 182 -11.82 -21.68 10.57
CA ASP A 182 -10.49 -22.31 10.56
C ASP A 182 -9.59 -21.92 9.36
N GLN A 183 -10.19 -21.72 8.18
CA GLN A 183 -9.49 -21.44 6.93
C GLN A 183 -9.67 -19.99 6.47
N GLU A 184 -10.08 -19.10 7.38
CA GLU A 184 -10.37 -17.71 7.10
C GLU A 184 -9.28 -16.80 7.68
N TYR A 185 -9.05 -15.68 6.99
CA TYR A 185 -8.20 -14.59 7.47
C TYR A 185 -8.83 -13.25 7.12
N ARG A 186 -8.47 -12.22 7.89
CA ARG A 186 -8.83 -10.83 7.59
C ARG A 186 -7.66 -9.88 7.76
N ILE A 187 -7.64 -8.84 6.95
CA ILE A 187 -6.64 -7.78 6.96
C ILE A 187 -7.30 -6.54 7.56
N LEU A 188 -6.65 -5.95 8.55
CA LEU A 188 -7.11 -4.75 9.23
C LEU A 188 -6.12 -3.60 9.03
N ILE A 189 -6.67 -2.41 8.78
CA ILE A 189 -5.95 -1.14 8.79
C ILE A 189 -6.53 -0.30 9.93
N ASP A 190 -5.68 0.15 10.85
CA ASP A 190 -6.10 0.89 12.05
C ASP A 190 -7.24 0.19 12.81
N GLN A 191 -7.12 -1.14 12.97
CA GLN A 191 -8.11 -2.05 13.58
C GLN A 191 -9.46 -2.14 12.87
N CYS A 192 -9.60 -1.61 11.65
CA CYS A 192 -10.80 -1.76 10.83
C CYS A 192 -10.58 -2.82 9.75
N GLU A 193 -11.50 -3.78 9.63
CA GLU A 193 -11.45 -4.82 8.59
C GLU A 193 -11.61 -4.18 7.20
N VAL A 194 -10.59 -4.33 6.34
CA VAL A 194 -10.59 -3.82 4.96
C VAL A 194 -10.68 -4.92 3.91
N ALA A 195 -10.25 -6.14 4.27
CA ALA A 195 -10.36 -7.31 3.40
C ALA A 195 -10.46 -8.60 4.22
N ARG A 196 -11.09 -9.59 3.61
CA ARG A 196 -11.32 -10.93 4.19
C ARG A 196 -11.14 -11.96 3.09
N GLY A 197 -10.47 -13.06 3.41
CA GLY A 197 -10.22 -14.16 2.48
C GLY A 197 -10.41 -15.50 3.14
N ARG A 198 -10.75 -16.50 2.34
CA ARG A 198 -10.91 -17.89 2.78
C ARG A 198 -10.14 -18.82 1.88
N LEU A 199 -9.37 -19.72 2.47
CA LEU A 199 -8.71 -20.81 1.77
C LEU A 199 -9.68 -21.99 1.62
N GLY A 200 -9.70 -22.59 0.43
CA GLY A 200 -10.51 -23.77 0.17
C GLY A 200 -9.85 -25.06 0.67
N PRO A 201 -10.53 -26.21 0.51
CA PRO A 201 -10.01 -27.52 0.91
C PRO A 201 -8.65 -27.81 0.28
N GLY A 202 -7.71 -28.32 1.06
CA GLY A 202 -6.34 -28.59 0.59
C GLY A 202 -5.45 -27.35 0.48
N GLN A 203 -6.01 -26.14 0.60
CA GLN A 203 -5.33 -24.83 0.69
C GLN A 203 -4.54 -24.34 -0.53
N TYR A 204 -4.25 -25.20 -1.51
CA TYR A 204 -3.64 -24.81 -2.79
C TYR A 204 -4.73 -24.52 -3.81
N ILE A 205 -4.52 -23.53 -4.67
CA ILE A 205 -5.43 -23.23 -5.77
C ILE A 205 -4.70 -23.35 -7.11
N ALA A 206 -5.29 -24.09 -8.05
CA ALA A 206 -4.84 -24.21 -9.42
C ALA A 206 -5.69 -23.32 -10.33
N LEU A 207 -5.03 -22.40 -11.02
CA LEU A 207 -5.64 -21.45 -11.95
C LEU A 207 -5.35 -21.85 -13.39
N ASP A 208 -6.37 -21.81 -14.24
CA ASP A 208 -6.21 -22.04 -15.68
C ASP A 208 -5.94 -20.72 -16.39
N MET A 209 -4.77 -20.60 -17.01
CA MET A 209 -4.36 -19.42 -17.78
C MET A 209 -4.70 -19.56 -19.27
N GLY A 210 -5.54 -20.53 -19.65
CA GLY A 210 -5.89 -20.86 -21.03
C GLY A 210 -4.88 -21.80 -21.71
N THR A 211 -3.90 -22.30 -20.96
CA THR A 211 -2.84 -23.19 -21.43
C THR A 211 -3.02 -24.63 -20.96
N SER A 212 -4.08 -24.92 -20.20
CA SER A 212 -4.30 -26.24 -19.65
C SER A 212 -4.60 -27.27 -20.76
N SER A 213 -4.03 -28.47 -20.63
CA SER A 213 -4.18 -29.56 -21.60
C SER A 213 -5.18 -30.64 -21.14
N GLY A 214 -5.76 -30.49 -19.94
CA GLY A 214 -6.68 -31.45 -19.35
C GLY A 214 -7.44 -30.91 -18.14
N THR A 215 -8.36 -31.72 -17.63
CA THR A 215 -9.16 -31.38 -16.44
C THR A 215 -8.48 -31.88 -15.18
N LEU A 216 -8.23 -30.97 -14.24
CA LEU A 216 -7.76 -31.30 -12.90
C LEU A 216 -8.94 -31.67 -11.99
N GLN A 217 -8.80 -32.73 -11.20
CA GLN A 217 -9.80 -33.08 -10.20
C GLN A 217 -9.55 -32.29 -8.90
N GLY A 218 -10.60 -31.66 -8.39
CA GLY A 218 -10.54 -30.90 -7.13
C GLY A 218 -11.86 -30.18 -6.87
N VAL A 219 -11.88 -29.36 -5.84
CA VAL A 219 -13.06 -28.57 -5.47
C VAL A 219 -13.01 -27.25 -6.22
N ARG A 220 -13.98 -26.99 -7.11
CA ARG A 220 -14.08 -25.68 -7.78
C ARG A 220 -14.30 -24.58 -6.74
N GLY A 221 -13.60 -23.48 -6.88
CA GLY A 221 -13.75 -22.32 -6.03
C GLY A 221 -13.24 -21.05 -6.69
N VAL A 222 -13.00 -20.04 -5.87
CA VAL A 222 -12.67 -18.68 -6.30
C VAL A 222 -11.39 -18.24 -5.60
N ASP A 223 -10.48 -17.62 -6.33
CA ASP A 223 -9.31 -16.94 -5.77
C ASP A 223 -9.75 -15.75 -4.91
N PRO A 224 -9.37 -15.67 -3.63
CA PRO A 224 -9.70 -14.54 -2.75
C PRO A 224 -9.05 -13.22 -3.19
N THR A 225 -8.02 -13.23 -4.04
CA THR A 225 -7.31 -12.01 -4.46
C THR A 225 -8.01 -11.29 -5.61
N PHE A 226 -8.19 -11.98 -6.74
CA PHE A 226 -8.74 -11.39 -7.97
C PHE A 226 -10.15 -11.86 -8.30
N GLY A 227 -10.72 -12.78 -7.51
CA GLY A 227 -12.04 -13.34 -7.76
C GLY A 227 -12.09 -14.30 -8.95
N GLY A 228 -10.93 -14.76 -9.45
CA GLY A 228 -10.83 -15.66 -10.59
C GLY A 228 -11.30 -17.09 -10.27
N PRO A 229 -11.91 -17.81 -11.22
CA PRO A 229 -12.27 -19.22 -11.00
C PRO A 229 -11.00 -20.08 -10.90
N GLY A 230 -10.99 -20.99 -9.93
CA GLY A 230 -9.88 -21.92 -9.71
C GLY A 230 -10.34 -23.27 -9.18
N ILE A 231 -9.40 -24.20 -9.07
CA ILE A 231 -9.63 -25.54 -8.51
C ILE A 231 -8.76 -25.69 -7.26
N TRP A 232 -9.40 -25.85 -6.12
CA TRP A 232 -8.73 -26.15 -4.87
C TRP A 232 -8.23 -27.59 -4.86
N ILE A 233 -6.96 -27.75 -4.56
CA ILE A 233 -6.23 -29.01 -4.53
C ILE A 233 -5.41 -29.13 -3.26
N THR A 234 -4.97 -30.36 -2.98
CA THR A 234 -4.03 -30.68 -1.91
C THR A 234 -2.58 -30.63 -2.43
N ALA A 235 -1.62 -30.50 -1.52
CA ALA A 235 -0.20 -30.36 -1.85
C ALA A 235 0.35 -31.52 -2.72
N ASP A 236 -0.15 -32.73 -2.54
CA ASP A 236 0.25 -33.94 -3.31
C ASP A 236 -0.11 -33.86 -4.80
N ARG A 237 -1.09 -33.02 -5.17
CA ARG A 237 -1.55 -32.86 -6.56
C ARG A 237 -0.93 -31.67 -7.28
N GLN A 238 0.00 -30.95 -6.63
CA GLN A 238 0.68 -29.80 -7.22
C GLN A 238 1.40 -30.19 -8.52
N GLN A 239 2.20 -31.26 -8.50
CA GLN A 239 2.95 -31.70 -9.69
C GLN A 239 2.04 -32.12 -10.85
N GLU A 240 0.91 -32.77 -10.55
CA GLU A 240 -0.10 -33.14 -11.56
C GLU A 240 -0.69 -31.88 -12.22
N ALA A 241 -1.09 -30.89 -11.42
CA ALA A 241 -1.67 -29.65 -11.90
C ALA A 241 -0.69 -28.83 -12.76
N GLU A 242 0.57 -28.72 -12.33
CA GLU A 242 1.62 -28.05 -13.09
C GLU A 242 1.90 -28.75 -14.43
N GLN A 243 1.95 -30.09 -14.46
CA GLN A 243 2.11 -30.87 -15.69
C GLN A 243 0.94 -30.68 -16.67
N LEU A 244 -0.27 -30.51 -16.15
CA LEU A 244 -1.45 -30.22 -16.95
C LEU A 244 -1.49 -28.76 -17.46
N GLY A 245 -0.56 -27.91 -17.03
CA GLY A 245 -0.44 -26.52 -17.46
C GLY A 245 -1.22 -25.51 -16.63
N TYR A 246 -1.63 -25.88 -15.40
CA TYR A 246 -2.23 -24.95 -14.44
C TYR A 246 -1.15 -24.18 -13.68
N LEU A 247 -1.46 -22.92 -13.32
CA LEU A 247 -0.67 -22.16 -12.35
C LEU A 247 -1.12 -22.56 -10.94
N VAL A 248 -0.27 -23.25 -10.19
CA VAL A 248 -0.56 -23.63 -8.80
C VAL A 248 -0.03 -22.56 -7.86
N ILE A 249 -0.88 -22.11 -6.94
CA ILE A 249 -0.54 -21.10 -5.94
C ILE A 249 -0.64 -21.74 -4.56
N ASP A 250 0.45 -21.62 -3.79
CA ASP A 250 0.54 -22.07 -2.40
C ASP A 250 -0.24 -21.14 -1.44
N PRO A 251 -0.68 -21.64 -0.27
CA PRO A 251 -1.50 -20.85 0.64
C PRO A 251 -0.83 -19.58 1.18
N SER A 252 0.49 -19.63 1.44
CA SER A 252 1.25 -18.47 1.90
C SER A 252 1.32 -17.41 0.80
N MET A 253 1.58 -17.81 -0.45
CA MET A 253 1.55 -16.90 -1.60
C MET A 253 0.19 -16.27 -1.78
N LEU A 254 -0.89 -17.03 -1.60
CA LEU A 254 -2.25 -16.53 -1.79
C LEU A 254 -2.59 -15.44 -0.78
N VAL A 255 -2.30 -15.66 0.50
CA VAL A 255 -2.49 -14.66 1.56
C VAL A 255 -1.62 -13.42 1.30
N VAL A 256 -0.35 -13.62 0.93
CA VAL A 256 0.60 -12.52 0.66
C VAL A 256 0.17 -11.69 -0.56
N THR A 257 -0.31 -12.34 -1.62
CA THR A 257 -0.76 -11.67 -2.86
C THR A 257 -2.02 -10.86 -2.59
N HIS A 258 -2.99 -11.43 -1.86
CA HIS A 258 -4.18 -10.70 -1.45
C HIS A 258 -3.85 -9.53 -0.53
N MET A 259 -2.91 -9.73 0.41
CA MET A 259 -2.42 -8.66 1.28
C MET A 259 -1.75 -7.54 0.47
N GLN A 260 -0.86 -7.87 -0.46
CA GLN A 260 -0.20 -6.87 -1.29
C GLN A 260 -1.22 -6.03 -2.07
N GLU A 261 -2.20 -6.67 -2.70
CA GLU A 261 -3.23 -5.97 -3.48
C GLU A 261 -4.13 -5.11 -2.57
N THR A 262 -4.50 -5.62 -1.39
CA THR A 262 -5.27 -4.88 -0.38
C THR A 262 -4.51 -3.64 0.08
N LEU A 263 -3.26 -3.78 0.50
CA LEU A 263 -2.44 -2.66 0.96
C LEU A 263 -2.19 -1.64 -0.17
N ARG A 264 -2.04 -2.10 -1.42
CA ARG A 264 -1.94 -1.22 -2.59
C ARG A 264 -3.21 -0.40 -2.79
N ARG A 265 -4.39 -1.02 -2.67
CA ARG A 265 -5.71 -0.37 -2.81
C ARG A 265 -5.95 0.65 -1.70
N HIS A 266 -5.57 0.30 -0.48
CA HIS A 266 -5.74 1.15 0.70
C HIS A 266 -4.49 1.99 1.04
N ALA A 267 -3.57 2.16 0.08
CA ALA A 267 -2.32 2.91 0.27
C ALA A 267 -2.55 4.34 0.79
N HIS A 268 -3.65 4.97 0.36
CA HIS A 268 -4.06 6.30 0.77
C HIS A 268 -4.52 6.38 2.24
N GLU A 269 -5.01 5.28 2.83
CA GLU A 269 -5.37 5.19 4.25
C GLU A 269 -4.13 4.89 5.11
N ILE A 270 -3.17 4.14 4.56
CA ILE A 270 -1.91 3.80 5.23
C ILE A 270 -0.98 5.02 5.34
N LEU A 271 -1.07 6.01 4.45
CA LEU A 271 -0.20 7.20 4.55
C LEU A 271 -0.67 8.11 5.70
N THR A 272 0.17 8.32 6.72
CA THR A 272 -0.10 9.28 7.81
C THR A 272 0.66 10.58 7.65
N LEU A 273 0.24 11.59 8.43
CA LEU A 273 0.98 12.86 8.53
C LEU A 273 2.40 12.66 9.10
N SER A 274 2.60 11.68 10.00
CA SER A 274 3.93 11.36 10.53
C SER A 274 4.84 10.84 9.42
N ASP A 275 4.33 9.92 8.58
CA ASP A 275 5.09 9.37 7.45
C ASP A 275 5.51 10.48 6.47
N VAL A 276 4.66 11.49 6.26
CA VAL A 276 4.99 12.66 5.42
C VAL A 276 6.08 13.53 6.04
N ARG A 277 6.10 13.69 7.37
CA ARG A 277 7.18 14.40 8.06
C ARG A 277 8.50 13.66 7.93
N ASP A 278 8.48 12.33 8.06
CA ASP A 278 9.67 11.51 7.87
C ASP A 278 10.20 11.58 6.42
N LEU A 279 9.31 11.66 5.43
CA LEU A 279 9.69 11.88 4.03
C LEU A 279 10.33 13.27 3.81
N LEU A 280 9.81 14.31 4.46
CA LEU A 280 10.40 15.65 4.43
C LEU A 280 11.78 15.68 5.10
N GLU A 281 11.95 14.95 6.19
CA GLU A 281 13.24 14.83 6.87
C GLU A 281 14.29 14.13 5.98
N ARG A 282 13.91 13.04 5.31
CA ARG A 282 14.78 12.40 4.30
C ARG A 282 15.11 13.32 3.12
N LEU A 283 14.16 14.16 2.72
CA LEU A 283 14.40 15.17 1.68
C LEU A 283 15.43 16.21 2.15
N ARG A 284 15.41 16.61 3.43
CA ARG A 284 16.41 17.52 4.02
C ARG A 284 17.83 16.94 3.91
N GLU A 285 17.98 15.64 4.14
CA GLU A 285 19.27 14.95 4.05
C GLU A 285 19.75 14.79 2.59
N THR A 286 18.84 14.54 1.64
CA THR A 286 19.17 14.20 0.25
C THR A 286 19.25 15.41 -0.68
N SER A 287 18.35 16.38 -0.51
CA SER A 287 18.19 17.58 -1.34
C SER A 287 17.93 18.82 -0.46
N PRO A 288 18.94 19.33 0.28
CA PRO A 288 18.75 20.42 1.23
C PRO A 288 18.26 21.72 0.58
N CYS A 289 18.63 21.99 -0.68
CA CYS A 289 18.16 23.16 -1.41
C CYS A 289 16.64 23.12 -1.65
N ASP A 290 16.11 21.98 -2.11
CA ASP A 290 14.67 21.78 -2.33
C ASP A 290 13.93 21.96 -1.00
N PHE A 291 14.45 21.37 0.08
CA PHE A 291 13.87 21.49 1.42
C PHE A 291 13.77 22.95 1.90
N GLU A 292 14.81 23.76 1.71
CA GLU A 292 14.79 25.17 2.09
C GLU A 292 13.79 25.99 1.27
N GLU A 293 13.64 25.71 -0.02
CA GLU A 293 12.62 26.33 -0.86
C GLU A 293 11.20 26.01 -0.36
N ILE A 294 10.96 24.75 0.01
CA ILE A 294 9.68 24.28 0.57
C ILE A 294 9.39 24.96 1.90
N ARG A 295 10.39 25.05 2.77
CA ARG A 295 10.28 25.72 4.08
C ARG A 295 9.92 27.19 3.94
N SER A 296 10.35 27.83 2.85
CA SER A 296 10.01 29.22 2.53
C SER A 296 8.62 29.38 1.86
N SER A 297 8.04 28.29 1.37
CA SER A 297 6.73 28.24 0.72
C SER A 297 5.59 28.20 1.75
N PRO A 298 4.37 28.70 1.45
CA PRO A 298 3.20 28.56 2.33
C PRO A 298 2.67 27.11 2.43
N MET A 299 3.43 26.12 1.98
CA MET A 299 3.03 24.71 1.96
C MET A 299 3.13 24.09 3.35
N THR A 300 2.00 23.62 3.87
CA THR A 300 1.96 22.90 5.15
C THR A 300 2.12 21.39 4.93
N ALA A 301 2.66 20.68 5.92
CA ALA A 301 2.73 19.22 5.89
C ALA A 301 1.34 18.57 5.74
N SER A 302 0.30 19.20 6.29
CA SER A 302 -1.09 18.73 6.16
C SER A 302 -1.60 18.82 4.72
N LEU A 303 -1.30 19.92 4.02
CA LEU A 303 -1.69 20.07 2.61
C LEU A 303 -0.90 19.09 1.72
N LEU A 304 0.39 18.91 1.99
CA LEU A 304 1.19 17.89 1.31
C LEU A 304 0.62 16.48 1.54
N HIS A 305 0.28 16.13 2.78
CA HIS A 305 -0.36 14.86 3.12
C HIS A 305 -1.67 14.65 2.36
N ALA A 306 -2.53 15.67 2.28
CA ALA A 306 -3.78 15.60 1.53
C ALA A 306 -3.56 15.35 0.03
N VAL A 307 -2.57 16.03 -0.59
CA VAL A 307 -2.24 15.83 -2.00
C VAL A 307 -1.65 14.44 -2.26
N LEU A 308 -0.71 13.98 -1.44
CA LEU A 308 -0.11 12.64 -1.58
C LEU A 308 -1.15 11.53 -1.37
N ARG A 309 -2.03 11.71 -0.39
CA ARG A 309 -3.14 10.79 -0.13
C ARG A 309 -4.04 10.67 -1.35
N ARG A 310 -4.44 11.80 -1.94
CA ARG A 310 -5.27 11.82 -3.15
C ARG A 310 -4.57 11.19 -4.36
N LEU A 311 -3.26 11.40 -4.53
CA LEU A 311 -2.46 10.73 -5.57
C LEU A 311 -2.45 9.19 -5.39
N LEU A 312 -2.20 8.72 -4.15
CA LEU A 312 -2.21 7.29 -3.83
C LEU A 312 -3.58 6.64 -4.00
N GLU A 313 -4.66 7.38 -3.73
CA GLU A 313 -6.03 6.91 -3.93
C GLU A 313 -6.29 6.55 -5.41
N GLU A 314 -5.72 7.33 -6.34
CA GLU A 314 -5.75 7.06 -7.78
C GLU A 314 -4.64 6.08 -8.25
N GLY A 315 -3.90 5.46 -7.32
CA GLY A 315 -2.79 4.53 -7.64
C GLY A 315 -1.57 5.19 -8.27
N VAL A 316 -1.38 6.50 -8.05
CA VAL A 316 -0.20 7.26 -8.50
C VAL A 316 0.93 7.12 -7.49
N SER A 317 2.08 6.65 -7.98
CA SER A 317 3.28 6.52 -7.15
C SER A 317 3.81 7.88 -6.70
N ILE A 318 4.08 7.98 -5.40
CA ILE A 318 4.69 9.14 -4.73
C ILE A 318 6.20 8.96 -4.52
N LYS A 319 6.80 7.92 -5.11
CA LYS A 319 8.24 7.64 -5.01
C LYS A 319 9.10 8.81 -5.45
N ASN A 320 8.68 9.55 -6.47
CA ASN A 320 9.35 10.78 -6.90
C ASN A 320 8.94 11.97 -6.04
N PHE A 321 9.16 11.83 -4.72
CA PHE A 321 8.73 12.80 -3.72
C PHE A 321 9.35 14.18 -3.96
N SER A 322 10.67 14.26 -4.19
CA SER A 322 11.39 15.52 -4.48
C SER A 322 10.68 16.35 -5.56
N ARG A 323 10.34 15.70 -6.69
CA ARG A 323 9.67 16.34 -7.81
C ARG A 323 8.25 16.77 -7.46
N ILE A 324 7.49 15.94 -6.74
CA ILE A 324 6.15 16.33 -6.28
C ILE A 324 6.24 17.60 -5.43
N VAL A 325 7.19 17.66 -4.51
CA VAL A 325 7.29 18.81 -3.62
C VAL A 325 7.83 20.06 -4.36
N GLU A 326 8.78 19.93 -5.28
CA GLU A 326 9.21 21.02 -6.19
C GLU A 326 8.01 21.64 -6.93
N ILE A 327 7.18 20.79 -7.53
CA ILE A 327 5.99 21.21 -8.28
C ILE A 327 5.02 21.99 -7.37
N LEU A 328 4.79 21.47 -6.16
CA LEU A 328 3.89 22.06 -5.18
C LEU A 328 4.44 23.36 -4.59
N ALA A 329 5.74 23.46 -4.29
CA ALA A 329 6.37 24.69 -3.82
C ALA A 329 6.21 25.82 -4.85
N LEU A 330 6.39 25.51 -6.14
CA LEU A 330 6.29 26.48 -7.23
C LEU A 330 4.87 26.98 -7.48
N HIS A 331 3.84 26.17 -7.26
CA HIS A 331 2.45 26.52 -7.63
C HIS A 331 1.50 26.71 -6.44
N GLY A 332 1.86 26.19 -5.26
CA GLY A 332 1.02 26.13 -4.06
C GLY A 332 0.69 27.49 -3.44
N HIS A 333 1.43 28.54 -3.78
CA HIS A 333 1.11 29.91 -3.35
C HIS A 333 -0.07 30.52 -4.12
N ARG A 334 -0.41 29.99 -5.31
CA ARG A 334 -1.47 30.55 -6.18
C ARG A 334 -2.83 29.92 -5.92
N ASN A 335 -2.83 28.61 -5.66
CA ASN A 335 -4.04 27.85 -5.40
C ASN A 335 -3.71 26.71 -4.42
N GLN A 336 -4.48 26.59 -3.34
CA GLN A 336 -4.32 25.56 -2.31
C GLN A 336 -5.41 24.48 -2.37
N GLU A 337 -6.28 24.55 -3.37
CA GLU A 337 -7.28 23.52 -3.64
C GLU A 337 -6.59 22.20 -4.03
N ILE A 338 -6.90 21.15 -3.27
CA ILE A 338 -6.25 19.83 -3.38
C ILE A 338 -6.39 19.27 -4.80
N GLU A 339 -7.59 19.30 -5.38
CA GLU A 339 -7.84 18.75 -6.72
C GLU A 339 -7.07 19.47 -7.82
N THR A 340 -6.96 20.81 -7.73
CA THR A 340 -6.15 21.60 -8.66
C THR A 340 -4.66 21.24 -8.53
N LEU A 341 -4.15 21.11 -7.30
CA LEU A 341 -2.77 20.73 -7.05
C LEU A 341 -2.47 19.30 -7.55
N VAL A 342 -3.37 18.36 -7.30
CA VAL A 342 -3.26 16.96 -7.77
C VAL A 342 -3.23 16.91 -9.29
N ALA A 343 -4.15 17.59 -9.98
CA ALA A 343 -4.15 17.65 -11.44
C ALA A 343 -2.83 18.20 -12.00
N LEU A 344 -2.30 19.26 -11.36
CA LEU A 344 -1.04 19.87 -11.76
C LEU A 344 0.16 18.93 -11.53
N VAL A 345 0.23 18.25 -10.38
CA VAL A 345 1.27 17.25 -10.10
C VAL A 345 1.19 16.10 -11.10
N ARG A 346 0.00 15.57 -11.36
CA ARG A 346 -0.21 14.49 -12.34
C ARG A 346 0.28 14.85 -13.74
N VAL A 347 -0.04 16.04 -14.24
CA VAL A 347 0.45 16.52 -15.54
C VAL A 347 1.98 16.54 -15.58
N ARG A 348 2.63 17.01 -14.51
CA ARG A 348 4.09 17.09 -14.42
C ARG A 348 4.76 15.72 -14.20
N LEU A 349 4.02 14.75 -13.67
CA LEU A 349 4.39 13.33 -13.58
C LEU A 349 3.94 12.51 -14.81
N GLY A 350 3.44 13.15 -15.88
CA GLY A 350 2.83 12.48 -17.03
C GLY A 350 3.65 11.33 -17.61
N ARG A 351 4.98 11.48 -17.72
CA ARG A 351 5.88 10.39 -18.17
C ARG A 351 5.82 9.16 -17.27
N GLN A 352 5.76 9.35 -15.96
CA GLN A 352 5.64 8.26 -14.98
C GLN A 352 4.28 7.56 -15.07
N LEU A 353 3.20 8.34 -15.24
CA LEU A 353 1.84 7.80 -15.35
C LEU A 353 1.67 6.95 -16.62
N VAL A 354 2.20 7.45 -17.73
CA VAL A 354 2.04 6.85 -19.06
C VAL A 354 2.92 5.62 -19.26
N GLN A 355 4.06 5.52 -18.55
CA GLN A 355 5.05 4.45 -18.74
C GLN A 355 4.46 3.03 -18.75
N ARG A 356 3.46 2.76 -17.90
CA ARG A 356 2.81 1.44 -17.79
C ARG A 356 1.84 1.13 -18.93
N TYR A 357 1.45 2.12 -19.72
CA TYR A 357 0.53 2.02 -20.88
C TYR A 357 1.26 2.17 -22.21
N LEU A 358 2.58 2.35 -22.18
CA LEU A 358 3.41 2.44 -23.36
C LEU A 358 3.61 1.04 -23.93
N ALA A 359 3.13 0.82 -25.15
CA ALA A 359 3.38 -0.42 -25.87
C ALA A 359 4.80 -0.44 -26.46
N ALA A 360 5.21 -1.60 -26.97
CA ALA A 360 6.53 -1.80 -27.57
C ALA A 360 6.81 -0.90 -28.79
N ASP A 361 5.76 -0.36 -29.43
CA ASP A 361 5.84 0.60 -30.54
C ASP A 361 6.02 2.06 -30.07
N GLY A 362 6.11 2.30 -28.76
CA GLY A 362 6.25 3.63 -28.17
C GLY A 362 4.96 4.44 -28.15
N LYS A 363 3.80 3.82 -28.38
CA LYS A 363 2.48 4.47 -28.35
C LYS A 363 1.72 4.13 -27.08
N VAL A 364 0.84 5.04 -26.68
CA VAL A 364 -0.05 4.83 -25.54
C VAL A 364 -1.34 4.25 -26.04
N HIS A 365 -1.63 3.03 -25.64
CA HIS A 365 -2.89 2.39 -25.97
C HIS A 365 -3.98 2.93 -25.05
N ALA A 366 -5.02 3.49 -25.65
CA ALA A 366 -6.07 4.18 -24.91
C ALA A 366 -7.48 3.83 -25.39
N ILE A 367 -8.43 3.90 -24.47
CA ILE A 367 -9.85 4.06 -24.77
C ILE A 367 -10.17 5.55 -24.64
N GLY A 368 -10.93 6.10 -25.59
CA GLY A 368 -11.40 7.48 -25.57
C GLY A 368 -12.91 7.58 -25.47
N LEU A 369 -13.40 8.80 -25.26
CA LEU A 369 -14.81 9.14 -25.39
C LEU A 369 -14.97 10.05 -26.61
N ASP A 370 -16.11 9.96 -27.30
CA ASP A 370 -16.44 10.93 -28.33
C ASP A 370 -16.76 12.32 -27.72
N ARG A 371 -16.76 13.34 -28.59
CA ARG A 371 -16.94 14.73 -28.16
C ARG A 371 -18.32 14.98 -27.57
N GLU A 372 -19.35 14.29 -28.07
CA GLU A 372 -20.74 14.49 -27.62
C GLU A 372 -20.93 13.91 -26.22
N LEU A 373 -20.42 12.71 -25.96
CA LEU A 373 -20.42 12.06 -24.66
C LEU A 373 -19.60 12.86 -23.64
N GLU A 374 -18.42 13.37 -24.02
CA GLU A 374 -17.64 14.27 -23.17
C GLU A 374 -18.45 15.52 -22.80
N SER A 375 -19.12 16.15 -23.77
CA SER A 375 -19.94 17.34 -23.52
C SER A 375 -21.10 17.04 -22.57
N LEU A 376 -21.79 15.92 -22.75
CA LEU A 376 -22.88 15.49 -21.86
C LEU A 376 -22.36 15.28 -20.45
N LEU A 377 -21.25 14.55 -20.28
CA LEU A 377 -20.61 14.31 -18.98
C LEU A 377 -20.14 15.60 -18.28
N GLN A 378 -19.72 16.62 -19.04
CA GLN A 378 -19.33 17.91 -18.47
C GLN A 378 -20.54 18.71 -17.97
N GLN A 379 -21.68 18.60 -18.65
CA GLN A 379 -22.91 19.32 -18.31
C GLN A 379 -23.64 18.72 -17.11
N LEU A 380 -23.43 17.44 -16.82
CA LEU A 380 -24.05 16.81 -15.66
C LEU A 380 -23.68 17.58 -14.38
N THR A 381 -24.64 18.07 -13.63
CA THR A 381 -24.40 18.49 -12.23
C THR A 381 -24.92 17.42 -11.28
N GLU A 382 -24.42 17.39 -10.03
CA GLU A 382 -24.91 16.43 -9.02
C GLU A 382 -26.41 16.59 -8.75
N GLU A 383 -26.94 17.80 -8.92
CA GLU A 383 -28.36 18.14 -8.72
C GLU A 383 -29.26 17.72 -9.90
N GLU A 384 -28.71 17.48 -11.09
CA GLU A 384 -29.44 17.16 -12.33
C GLU A 384 -29.39 15.68 -12.73
N ALA A 385 -28.90 14.80 -11.84
CA ALA A 385 -28.84 13.35 -12.07
C ALA A 385 -30.24 12.72 -12.07
N THR A 386 -31.02 12.96 -13.14
CA THR A 386 -32.30 12.30 -13.39
C THR A 386 -32.12 10.79 -13.57
N ARG A 387 -33.22 10.03 -13.48
CA ARG A 387 -33.21 8.58 -13.78
C ARG A 387 -32.66 8.26 -15.17
N GLN A 388 -32.91 9.13 -16.16
CA GLN A 388 -32.41 8.96 -17.52
C GLN A 388 -30.88 9.07 -17.57
N THR A 389 -30.31 10.04 -16.85
CA THR A 389 -28.87 10.22 -16.73
C THR A 389 -28.19 8.99 -16.13
N ARG A 390 -28.76 8.44 -15.06
CA ARG A 390 -28.22 7.25 -14.40
C ARG A 390 -28.16 6.04 -15.34
N ASN A 391 -29.22 5.81 -16.12
CA ASN A 391 -29.30 4.65 -17.01
C ASN A 391 -28.19 4.61 -18.06
N TRP A 392 -27.87 5.74 -18.70
CA TRP A 392 -26.80 5.74 -19.72
C TRP A 392 -25.41 5.76 -19.08
N ILE A 393 -25.23 6.30 -17.87
CA ILE A 393 -23.97 6.18 -17.11
C ILE A 393 -23.71 4.72 -16.73
N GLU A 394 -24.72 4.00 -16.24
CA GLU A 394 -24.60 2.56 -15.93
C GLU A 394 -24.21 1.77 -17.18
N ARG A 395 -24.86 2.04 -18.32
CA ARG A 395 -24.46 1.45 -19.60
C ARG A 395 -23.05 1.81 -20.03
N MET A 396 -22.63 3.06 -19.85
CA MET A 396 -21.26 3.50 -20.13
C MET A 396 -20.24 2.71 -19.30
N VAL A 397 -20.51 2.54 -18.00
CA VAL A 397 -19.69 1.73 -17.09
C VAL A 397 -19.61 0.28 -17.60
N ASP A 398 -20.72 -0.32 -18.03
CA ASP A 398 -20.75 -1.69 -18.55
C ASP A 398 -19.97 -1.84 -19.87
N VAL A 399 -20.14 -0.93 -20.83
CA VAL A 399 -19.40 -0.99 -22.10
C VAL A 399 -17.90 -0.77 -21.88
N LEU A 400 -17.53 0.12 -20.95
CA LEU A 400 -16.14 0.30 -20.56
C LEU A 400 -15.59 -0.98 -19.91
N ARG A 401 -16.33 -1.63 -18.99
CA ARG A 401 -15.96 -2.92 -18.38
C ARG A 401 -15.58 -3.95 -19.44
N GLU A 402 -16.50 -4.18 -20.37
CA GLU A 402 -16.31 -5.16 -21.44
C GLU A 402 -15.10 -4.81 -22.31
N SER A 403 -14.86 -3.52 -22.54
CA SER A 403 -13.75 -3.05 -23.34
C SER A 403 -12.40 -3.20 -22.66
N PHE A 404 -12.30 -2.88 -21.37
CA PHE A 404 -11.12 -3.16 -20.56
C PHE A 404 -10.84 -4.66 -20.51
N GLN A 405 -11.83 -5.47 -20.17
CA GLN A 405 -11.66 -6.92 -20.03
C GLN A 405 -11.23 -7.59 -21.35
N ARG A 406 -11.77 -7.13 -22.50
CA ARG A 406 -11.35 -7.62 -23.82
C ARG A 406 -9.88 -7.30 -24.12
N LEU A 407 -9.40 -6.12 -23.72
CA LEU A 407 -8.02 -5.69 -23.96
C LEU A 407 -7.03 -6.31 -22.96
N GLU A 408 -7.44 -6.51 -21.72
CA GLU A 408 -6.70 -7.26 -20.70
C GLU A 408 -6.46 -8.71 -21.14
N ASN A 409 -7.50 -9.37 -21.69
CA ASN A 409 -7.36 -10.72 -22.27
C ASN A 409 -6.37 -10.78 -23.43
N GLN A 410 -6.11 -9.65 -24.10
CA GLN A 410 -5.09 -9.53 -25.16
C GLN A 410 -3.72 -9.12 -24.61
N GLN A 411 -3.55 -9.05 -23.29
CA GLN A 411 -2.35 -8.61 -22.58
C GLN A 411 -1.90 -7.20 -23.00
N ARG A 412 -2.85 -6.32 -23.32
CA ARG A 412 -2.59 -4.93 -23.71
C ARG A 412 -2.96 -4.01 -22.57
N PRO A 413 -1.99 -3.39 -21.86
CA PRO A 413 -2.31 -2.40 -20.85
C PRO A 413 -2.96 -1.20 -21.53
N VAL A 414 -4.16 -0.83 -21.08
CA VAL A 414 -4.93 0.29 -21.65
C VAL A 414 -5.36 1.24 -20.54
N ALA A 415 -5.38 2.53 -20.85
CA ALA A 415 -5.94 3.55 -19.97
C ALA A 415 -7.13 4.23 -20.65
N LEU A 416 -8.07 4.75 -19.86
CA LEU A 416 -9.08 5.67 -20.36
C LEU A 416 -8.44 7.06 -20.44
N VAL A 417 -8.39 7.66 -21.63
CA VAL A 417 -7.83 9.00 -21.86
C VAL A 417 -8.95 9.97 -22.22
N VAL A 418 -9.07 11.06 -21.45
CA VAL A 418 -10.17 12.02 -21.55
C VAL A 418 -9.69 13.47 -21.40
N SER A 419 -10.57 14.43 -21.68
CA SER A 419 -10.31 15.84 -21.40
C SER A 419 -10.07 16.11 -19.90
N SER A 420 -9.21 17.10 -19.60
CA SER A 420 -8.77 17.42 -18.23
C SER A 420 -9.90 17.67 -17.23
N PRO A 421 -10.98 18.39 -17.57
CA PRO A 421 -12.08 18.63 -16.63
C PRO A 421 -12.84 17.35 -16.25
N LEU A 422 -12.82 16.32 -17.10
CA LEU A 422 -13.58 15.09 -16.91
C LEU A 422 -12.83 14.02 -16.13
N ARG A 423 -11.50 14.07 -16.09
CA ARG A 423 -10.67 12.99 -15.55
C ARG A 423 -11.05 12.60 -14.12
N ASN A 424 -11.19 13.57 -13.20
CA ASN A 424 -11.52 13.29 -11.80
C ASN A 424 -12.89 12.65 -11.67
N ARG A 425 -13.87 13.26 -12.33
CA ARG A 425 -15.25 12.81 -12.31
C ARG A 425 -15.38 11.39 -12.83
N LEU A 426 -14.75 11.09 -13.97
CA LEU A 426 -14.78 9.74 -14.53
C LEU A 426 -14.06 8.74 -13.65
N TRP A 427 -12.94 9.11 -13.03
CA TRP A 427 -12.30 8.25 -12.05
C TRP A 427 -13.22 7.97 -10.84
N GLN A 428 -13.94 8.95 -10.33
CA GLN A 428 -14.91 8.76 -9.23
C GLN A 428 -16.09 7.88 -9.62
N ILE A 429 -16.59 7.99 -10.86
CA ILE A 429 -17.66 7.13 -11.38
C ILE A 429 -17.16 5.69 -11.56
N LEU A 430 -15.92 5.52 -12.04
CA LEU A 430 -15.40 4.22 -12.48
C LEU A 430 -14.73 3.42 -11.35
N SER A 431 -14.02 4.07 -10.44
CA SER A 431 -13.23 3.40 -9.39
C SER A 431 -14.02 2.46 -8.46
N PRO A 432 -15.31 2.71 -8.12
CA PRO A 432 -16.10 1.76 -7.33
C PRO A 432 -16.40 0.46 -8.09
N HIS A 433 -16.52 0.54 -9.43
CA HIS A 433 -16.82 -0.59 -10.29
C HIS A 433 -15.56 -1.29 -10.81
N PHE A 434 -14.46 -0.54 -10.94
CA PHE A 434 -13.19 -0.97 -11.51
C PHE A 434 -12.03 -0.47 -10.63
N PRO A 435 -11.65 -1.21 -9.58
CA PRO A 435 -10.61 -0.75 -8.65
C PRO A 435 -9.23 -0.53 -9.29
N GLN A 436 -8.97 -1.16 -10.44
CA GLN A 436 -7.73 -1.04 -11.19
C GLN A 436 -7.81 -0.07 -12.38
N VAL A 437 -8.93 0.66 -12.52
CA VAL A 437 -9.11 1.59 -13.64
C VAL A 437 -8.08 2.72 -13.57
N SER A 438 -7.50 3.02 -14.72
CA SER A 438 -6.65 4.18 -14.90
C SER A 438 -7.28 5.16 -15.84
N VAL A 439 -7.57 6.33 -15.28
CA VAL A 439 -8.12 7.46 -16.02
C VAL A 439 -7.03 8.51 -16.11
N LEU A 440 -6.61 8.79 -17.33
CA LEU A 440 -5.59 9.78 -17.66
C LEU A 440 -6.23 10.97 -18.34
N SER A 441 -5.68 12.15 -18.06
CA SER A 441 -6.00 13.33 -18.87
C SER A 441 -5.15 13.34 -20.14
N LEU A 442 -5.70 13.86 -21.24
CA LEU A 442 -4.90 14.24 -22.42
C LEU A 442 -3.69 15.13 -22.07
N ALA A 443 -3.81 16.00 -21.06
CA ALA A 443 -2.71 16.85 -20.60
C ALA A 443 -1.60 16.08 -19.86
N GLU A 444 -1.88 14.89 -19.37
CA GLU A 444 -0.91 14.02 -18.69
C GLU A 444 -0.07 13.20 -19.70
N VAL A 445 -0.53 13.08 -20.95
CA VAL A 445 0.24 12.41 -22.00
C VAL A 445 1.33 13.37 -22.53
N PRO A 446 2.61 12.99 -22.48
CA PRO A 446 3.68 13.82 -23.02
C PRO A 446 3.45 14.13 -24.51
N ARG A 447 3.73 15.37 -24.93
CA ARG A 447 3.50 15.82 -26.32
C ARG A 447 4.27 15.04 -27.38
N ASN A 448 5.37 14.39 -26.97
CA ASN A 448 6.21 13.55 -27.83
C ASN A 448 5.77 12.09 -27.86
N THR A 449 4.62 11.76 -27.28
CA THR A 449 4.07 10.41 -27.22
C THR A 449 2.76 10.37 -27.99
N GLU A 450 2.67 9.47 -28.96
CA GLU A 450 1.43 9.26 -29.74
C GLU A 450 0.43 8.41 -28.94
N ILE A 451 -0.86 8.71 -29.12
CA ILE A 451 -1.97 7.93 -28.57
C ILE A 451 -2.53 7.05 -29.68
N TYR A 452 -2.64 5.76 -29.42
CA TYR A 452 -3.35 4.81 -30.26
C TYR A 452 -4.69 4.45 -29.63
N TRP A 453 -5.78 4.88 -30.28
CA TRP A 453 -7.14 4.64 -29.81
C TRP A 453 -7.57 3.20 -30.15
N GLN A 454 -7.67 2.35 -29.13
CA GLN A 454 -8.20 0.99 -29.25
C GLN A 454 -9.72 0.98 -29.43
N ALA A 455 -10.39 1.92 -28.77
CA ALA A 455 -11.82 2.14 -28.86
C ALA A 455 -12.14 3.61 -28.56
N ILE A 456 -13.21 4.12 -29.16
CA ILE A 456 -13.79 5.41 -28.84
C ILE A 456 -15.26 5.15 -28.53
N LEU A 457 -15.66 5.42 -27.30
CA LEU A 457 -17.03 5.20 -26.85
C LEU A 457 -17.90 6.37 -27.26
N SER A 458 -19.02 6.07 -27.92
CA SER A 458 -19.93 7.08 -28.44
C SER A 458 -21.17 7.31 -27.58
N ALA A 459 -21.74 8.51 -27.66
CA ALA A 459 -22.99 8.85 -26.96
C ALA A 459 -24.19 7.96 -27.39
N GLU A 460 -24.17 7.47 -28.64
CA GLU A 460 -25.19 6.56 -29.19
C GLU A 460 -25.07 5.15 -28.58
N GLU A 461 -23.86 4.61 -28.45
CA GLU A 461 -23.61 3.26 -27.91
C GLU A 461 -24.08 3.13 -26.45
N VAL A 462 -23.94 4.19 -25.66
CA VAL A 462 -24.41 4.22 -24.26
C VAL A 462 -25.89 4.60 -24.14
N GLY A 463 -26.53 5.00 -25.25
CA GLY A 463 -27.92 5.47 -25.28
C GLY A 463 -28.14 6.77 -24.52
N ALA A 464 -27.13 7.66 -24.51
CA ALA A 464 -27.22 8.98 -23.89
C ALA A 464 -28.02 9.96 -24.75
N LEU A 465 -28.09 9.72 -26.06
CA LEU A 465 -28.96 10.42 -26.98
C LEU A 465 -30.31 9.69 -27.08
N GLU A 466 -31.42 10.43 -27.01
CA GLU A 466 -32.70 9.87 -27.46
C GLU A 466 -32.53 9.42 -28.90
N PRO A 467 -33.03 8.22 -29.29
CA PRO A 467 -33.02 7.84 -30.69
C PRO A 467 -33.75 8.93 -31.44
N ALA A 468 -33.08 9.54 -32.42
CA ALA A 468 -33.69 10.56 -33.25
C ALA A 468 -34.98 9.99 -33.83
N ILE A 469 -36.13 10.33 -33.23
CA ILE A 469 -37.43 10.11 -33.84
C ILE A 469 -37.30 10.85 -35.16
N LYS A 470 -37.33 10.13 -36.29
CA LYS A 470 -37.43 10.70 -37.64
C LYS A 470 -38.71 11.54 -37.72
N ARG A 471 -38.69 12.74 -37.14
CA ARG A 471 -39.74 13.75 -37.26
C ARG A 471 -39.54 14.37 -38.63
N GLY A 472 -40.27 13.88 -39.62
CA GLY A 472 -40.34 14.57 -40.91
C GLY A 472 -40.54 13.72 -42.15
N GLN A 473 -41.31 12.63 -42.11
CA GLN A 473 -42.11 12.25 -43.28
C GLN A 473 -43.53 11.94 -42.80
N HIS A 474 -44.33 12.99 -42.66
CA HIS A 474 -45.78 12.85 -42.69
C HIS A 474 -46.16 12.35 -44.09
N PRO A 475 -46.86 11.21 -44.23
CA PRO A 475 -47.47 10.88 -45.50
C PRO A 475 -48.63 11.86 -45.70
N ALA A 476 -48.67 12.51 -46.86
CA ALA A 476 -49.82 13.27 -47.30
C ALA A 476 -51.03 12.33 -47.34
N VAL A 477 -52.05 12.64 -46.54
CA VAL A 477 -53.35 11.97 -46.59
C VAL A 477 -54.03 12.39 -47.89
N ALA A 478 -53.87 11.56 -48.93
CA ALA A 478 -54.76 11.57 -50.07
C ALA A 478 -55.91 10.59 -49.80
N LYS A 479 -57.10 11.17 -49.62
CA LYS A 479 -58.37 10.44 -49.73
C LYS A 479 -58.51 9.98 -51.18
N ASP A 480 -58.71 8.68 -51.39
CA ASP A 480 -59.79 8.11 -52.22
C ASP A 480 -59.47 6.67 -52.66
N GLY A 481 -60.49 5.83 -52.59
CA GLY A 481 -60.76 4.87 -53.66
C GLY A 481 -60.03 3.53 -53.66
N ALA A 482 -60.81 2.50 -53.31
CA ALA A 482 -60.94 1.26 -54.08
C ALA A 482 -59.87 0.16 -53.98
N TYR A 483 -60.34 -0.96 -53.42
CA TYR A 483 -60.29 -2.32 -53.98
C TYR A 483 -58.95 -3.08 -54.16
N ARG A 484 -58.96 -4.26 -53.49
CA ARG A 484 -58.58 -5.60 -53.96
C ARG A 484 -57.09 -5.98 -54.11
N ALA A 485 -56.70 -6.85 -53.18
CA ALA A 485 -56.42 -8.28 -53.40
C ALA A 485 -55.17 -8.76 -54.16
N LYS A 486 -54.52 -9.71 -53.45
CA LYS A 486 -53.85 -10.95 -53.91
C LYS A 486 -52.41 -10.89 -54.43
N GLY A 487 -51.65 -11.85 -53.89
CA GLY A 487 -50.66 -12.66 -54.60
C GLY A 487 -49.23 -12.22 -54.33
N LYS A 488 -48.50 -12.92 -53.44
CA LYS A 488 -47.64 -14.10 -53.74
C LYS A 488 -46.44 -13.75 -54.64
N VAL A 489 -45.21 -13.89 -54.12
CA VAL A 489 -44.26 -15.01 -54.39
C VAL A 489 -43.73 -14.90 -55.82
N SER A 490 -42.45 -14.90 -56.16
CA SER A 490 -41.18 -15.28 -55.54
C SER A 490 -40.06 -14.75 -56.45
N GLU A 491 -38.80 -14.89 -56.01
CA GLU A 491 -37.62 -15.31 -56.82
C GLU A 491 -37.25 -14.45 -58.04
N HIS A 492 -36.01 -14.31 -58.47
CA HIS A 492 -34.72 -14.93 -58.21
C HIS A 492 -33.72 -14.04 -59.00
N LEU A 493 -32.44 -14.12 -58.65
CA LEU A 493 -31.26 -14.12 -59.53
C LEU A 493 -31.26 -13.15 -60.75
N ALA A 494 -30.24 -12.36 -61.01
CA ALA A 494 -28.82 -12.61 -60.89
C ALA A 494 -28.07 -11.33 -61.33
N ASP A 495 -26.77 -11.27 -61.04
CA ASP A 495 -25.67 -10.91 -61.96
C ASP A 495 -25.82 -9.69 -62.89
N GLU A 496 -24.84 -8.84 -63.14
CA GLU A 496 -23.42 -8.76 -62.83
C GLU A 496 -22.96 -7.42 -63.47
N LEU A 497 -22.04 -6.71 -62.79
CA LEU A 497 -20.96 -5.89 -63.38
C LEU A 497 -21.30 -4.55 -64.11
N PRO A 498 -20.34 -3.62 -64.34
CA PRO A 498 -19.50 -2.90 -63.36
C PRO A 498 -19.35 -1.38 -63.72
N PRO A 499 -18.23 -0.70 -63.41
CA PRO A 499 -18.15 0.51 -62.60
C PRO A 499 -18.25 1.84 -63.39
N ARG A 500 -18.58 2.96 -62.73
CA ARG A 500 -18.12 4.29 -63.18
C ARG A 500 -17.60 5.14 -62.02
N ARG A 501 -16.36 5.56 -62.23
CA ARG A 501 -15.45 6.40 -61.45
C ARG A 501 -15.93 7.88 -61.40
N PRO A 502 -15.25 8.75 -60.62
CA PRO A 502 -15.87 9.71 -59.70
C PRO A 502 -16.10 11.10 -60.33
N ARG A 503 -16.77 11.96 -59.56
CA ARG A 503 -16.54 13.41 -59.55
C ARG A 503 -16.37 13.90 -58.13
#